data_AF-A0A0B2V5X8-F1
#
_entry.id   AF-A0A0B2V5X8-F1
#
_cell.length_a   1.000
_cell.length_b   1.000
_cell.length_c   1.000
_cell.angle_alpha   90.00
_cell.angle_beta   90.00
_cell.angle_gamma   90.00
#
_symmetry.space_group_name_H-M   'P 1'
#
loop_
_entity.id
_entity.type
_entity.pdbx_description
1 polymer ?
#
loop_
_entity_poly.entity_id
_entity_poly.type
_entity_poly.pdbx_seq_one_letter_code
_entity_poly.pdbx_strand_id
1 'polypeptide(L)'
;EQQQRRRSAVFIGVAESCDPPHLRYERDVESVAEILNELNVNGVPVEVYRMGVLNPAKCRPVKVVFRNSHGAVQVFRQCYMLKCSPQFPSVYIRPFYTDPIRKEPF
;
A
#
# COMPACT_ATOMS: atom_id res chain seq x y z
N GLU A 1 1.70 -12.63 -13.67
CA GLU A 1 0.97 -11.37 -13.41
C GLU A 1 -0.30 -11.53 -12.55
N GLN A 2 -1.28 -12.36 -12.92
CA GLN A 2 -2.54 -12.48 -12.17
C GLN A 2 -2.38 -12.90 -10.70
N GLN A 3 -1.45 -13.82 -10.41
CA GLN A 3 -1.20 -14.29 -9.05
C GLN A 3 -0.56 -13.22 -8.16
N GLN A 4 0.38 -12.44 -8.72
CA GLN A 4 0.98 -11.30 -8.01
C GLN A 4 -0.06 -10.20 -7.77
N ARG A 5 -0.97 -9.98 -8.72
CA ARG A 5 -2.08 -9.03 -8.57
C ARG A 5 -3.01 -9.39 -7.42
N ARG A 6 -3.44 -10.66 -7.30
CA ARG A 6 -4.31 -11.14 -6.22
C ARG A 6 -3.70 -11.06 -4.83
N ARG A 7 -2.37 -10.98 -4.74
CA ARG A 7 -1.63 -10.83 -3.47
C ARG A 7 -1.00 -9.44 -3.32
N SER A 8 -1.44 -8.44 -4.08
CA SER A 8 -0.88 -7.08 -4.00
C SER A 8 -1.94 -6.03 -3.70
N ALA A 9 -1.52 -4.99 -2.99
CA ALA A 9 -2.32 -3.80 -2.72
C ALA A 9 -1.49 -2.54 -2.98
N VAL A 10 -2.18 -1.44 -3.29
CA VAL A 10 -1.56 -0.12 -3.50
C VAL A 10 -2.05 0.81 -2.40
N PHE A 11 -1.11 1.36 -1.65
CA PHE A 11 -1.31 2.31 -0.57
C PHE A 11 -1.00 3.71 -1.11
N ILE A 12 -1.94 4.63 -0.99
CA ILE A 12 -1.87 5.99 -1.50
C ILE A 12 -1.94 6.92 -0.30
N GLY A 13 -1.16 8.02 -0.31
CA GLY A 13 -1.13 8.98 0.79
C GLY A 13 -0.15 8.66 1.92
N VAL A 14 0.63 7.58 1.80
CA VAL A 14 1.75 7.29 2.71
C VAL A 14 2.81 8.38 2.53
N ALA A 15 3.22 9.05 3.61
CA ALA A 15 4.20 10.13 3.58
C ALA A 15 5.53 9.66 2.94
N GLU A 16 6.16 10.49 2.11
CA GLU A 16 7.52 10.19 1.64
C GLU A 16 8.54 10.57 2.70
N SER A 17 9.55 9.72 2.90
CA SER A 17 10.70 10.08 3.70
C SER A 17 11.66 10.99 2.91
N CYS A 18 12.16 12.03 3.59
CA CYS A 18 13.24 12.88 3.09
C CYS A 18 14.63 12.28 3.33
N ASP A 19 14.72 11.10 3.95
CA ASP A 19 15.97 10.42 4.28
C ASP A 19 16.79 10.08 3.01
N PRO A 20 18.08 9.74 3.15
CA PRO A 20 18.88 9.21 2.04
C PRO A 20 18.25 7.98 1.37
N PRO A 21 18.51 7.72 0.07
CA PRO A 21 17.83 6.67 -0.70
C PRO A 21 17.83 5.27 -0.08
N HIS A 22 18.91 4.90 0.63
CA HIS A 22 19.01 3.58 1.28
C HIS A 22 18.10 3.44 2.51
N LEU A 23 17.83 4.52 3.24
CA LEU A 23 16.93 4.52 4.41
C LEU A 23 15.46 4.68 4.04
N ARG A 24 15.17 5.27 2.86
CA ARG A 24 13.78 5.45 2.41
C ARG A 24 13.01 4.13 2.32
N TYR A 25 13.68 3.08 1.85
CA TYR A 25 13.07 1.75 1.77
C TYR A 25 12.67 1.23 3.17
N GLU A 26 13.56 1.36 4.15
CA GLU A 26 13.27 0.92 5.53
C GLU A 26 12.09 1.71 6.12
N ARG A 27 12.05 3.04 5.90
CA ARG A 27 10.91 3.87 6.30
C ARG A 27 9.60 3.48 5.63
N ASP A 28 9.63 3.14 4.34
CA ASP A 28 8.46 2.67 3.62
C ASP A 28 7.95 1.34 4.19
N VAL A 29 8.87 0.43 4.55
CA VAL A 29 8.52 -0.85 5.19
C VAL A 29 7.94 -0.63 6.59
N GLU A 30 8.55 0.24 7.40
CA GLU A 30 8.04 0.64 8.73
C GLU A 30 6.63 1.23 8.62
N SER A 31 6.43 2.21 7.74
CA SER A 31 5.12 2.85 7.53
C SER A 31 4.05 1.85 7.08
N VAL A 32 4.41 0.91 6.20
CA VAL A 32 3.48 -0.16 5.79
C VAL A 32 3.16 -1.08 6.96
N ALA A 33 4.13 -1.41 7.82
CA ALA A 33 3.90 -2.24 8.99
C ALA A 33 2.95 -1.56 10.00
N GLU A 34 3.12 -0.26 10.26
CA GLU A 34 2.23 0.52 11.12
C GLU A 34 0.80 0.56 10.58
N ILE A 35 0.63 0.78 9.28
CA ILE A 35 -0.70 0.76 8.65
C ILE A 35 -1.33 -0.64 8.77
N LEU A 36 -0.55 -1.71 8.58
CA LEU A 36 -1.07 -3.08 8.74
C LEU A 36 -1.47 -3.39 10.19
N ASN A 37 -0.73 -2.87 11.16
CA ASN A 37 -1.06 -2.98 12.59
C ASN A 37 -2.36 -2.23 12.91
N GLU A 38 -2.52 -1.00 12.40
CA GLU A 38 -3.75 -0.22 12.55
C GLU A 38 -4.96 -0.96 11.95
N LEU A 39 -4.76 -1.65 10.82
CA LEU A 39 -5.78 -2.48 10.19
C LEU A 39 -6.02 -3.82 10.88
N ASN A 40 -5.19 -4.20 11.87
CA ASN A 40 -5.19 -5.51 12.51
C ASN A 40 -5.04 -6.66 11.48
N VAL A 41 -4.11 -6.50 10.53
CA VAL A 41 -3.83 -7.46 9.45
C VAL A 41 -2.47 -8.13 9.67
N ASN A 42 -2.47 -9.44 9.89
CA ASN A 42 -1.24 -10.24 10.05
C ASN A 42 -0.60 -10.67 8.71
N GLY A 43 -0.90 -9.95 7.63
CA GLY A 43 -0.38 -10.26 6.30
C GLY A 43 1.09 -9.89 6.20
N VAL A 44 1.94 -10.85 5.80
CA VAL A 44 3.40 -10.62 5.67
C VAL A 44 3.73 -10.03 4.29
N PRO A 45 4.22 -8.77 4.21
CA PRO A 45 4.77 -8.20 2.99
C PRO A 45 6.04 -8.95 2.58
N VAL A 46 6.23 -9.15 1.28
CA VAL A 46 7.44 -9.74 0.67
C VAL A 46 8.16 -8.72 -0.19
N GLU A 47 7.41 -7.83 -0.85
CA GLU A 47 7.96 -6.71 -1.59
C GLU A 47 7.20 -5.43 -1.21
N VAL A 48 7.94 -4.35 -0.99
CA VAL A 48 7.40 -3.00 -0.74
C VAL A 48 8.17 -2.03 -1.62
N TYR A 49 7.50 -1.26 -2.46
CA TYR A 49 8.19 -0.25 -3.28
C TYR A 49 7.27 0.88 -3.69
N ARG A 50 7.83 2.08 -3.82
CA ARG A 50 7.14 3.26 -4.37
C ARG A 50 6.98 3.11 -5.88
N MET A 51 5.80 3.44 -6.39
CA MET A 51 5.50 3.47 -7.82
C MET A 51 5.62 4.89 -8.38
N GLY A 52 6.24 5.02 -9.54
CA GLY A 52 6.37 6.28 -10.27
C GLY A 52 7.61 7.09 -9.92
N VAL A 53 7.69 8.28 -10.51
CA VAL A 53 8.84 9.20 -10.41
C VAL A 53 8.69 10.07 -9.17
N LEU A 54 9.80 10.25 -8.43
CA LEU A 54 9.86 11.10 -7.24
C LEU A 54 9.33 12.51 -7.57
N ASN A 55 8.37 12.98 -6.78
CA ASN A 55 7.78 14.31 -6.95
C ASN A 55 7.61 14.97 -5.57
N PRO A 56 8.28 16.11 -5.30
CA PRO A 56 8.16 16.77 -4.00
C PRO A 56 6.75 17.30 -3.70
N ALA A 57 5.90 17.50 -4.71
CA ALA A 57 4.54 17.97 -4.53
C ALA A 57 3.52 16.84 -4.26
N LYS A 58 3.90 15.57 -4.46
CA LYS A 58 2.96 14.43 -4.36
C LYS A 58 3.63 13.19 -3.80
N CYS A 59 3.00 12.59 -2.78
CA CYS A 59 3.42 11.29 -2.26
C CYS A 59 3.17 10.18 -3.29
N ARG A 60 4.23 9.46 -3.68
CA ARG A 60 4.09 8.31 -4.59
C ARG A 60 3.32 7.17 -3.94
N PRO A 61 2.45 6.46 -4.67
CA PRO A 61 1.82 5.25 -4.16
C PRO A 61 2.85 4.18 -3.80
N VAL A 62 2.63 3.46 -2.69
CA VAL A 62 3.41 2.28 -2.30
C VAL A 62 2.68 1.05 -2.80
N LYS A 63 3.36 0.19 -3.56
CA LYS A 63 2.86 -1.14 -3.88
C LYS A 63 3.44 -2.14 -2.89
N VAL A 64 2.55 -2.94 -2.31
CA VAL A 64 2.86 -3.97 -1.35
C VAL A 64 2.44 -5.31 -1.94
N VAL A 65 3.36 -6.27 -1.98
CA VAL A 65 3.11 -7.65 -2.41
C VAL A 65 3.21 -8.54 -1.18
N PHE A 66 2.12 -9.23 -0.86
CA PHE A 66 2.04 -10.15 0.26
C PHE A 66 2.50 -11.54 -0.13
N ARG A 67 2.92 -12.33 0.87
CA ARG A 67 3.28 -13.74 0.69
C ARG A 67 2.13 -14.57 0.12
N ASN A 68 0.91 -14.29 0.56
CA ASN A 68 -0.31 -14.96 0.14
C ASN A 68 -1.41 -13.94 -0.19
N SER A 69 -2.44 -14.36 -0.92
CA SER A 69 -3.60 -13.51 -1.22
C SER A 69 -4.47 -13.22 0.00
N HIS A 70 -4.40 -14.05 1.03
CA HIS A 70 -5.17 -13.87 2.26
C HIS A 70 -4.85 -12.53 2.95
N GLY A 71 -3.56 -12.16 3.03
CA GLY A 71 -3.15 -10.86 3.56
C GLY A 71 -3.75 -9.69 2.77
N ALA A 72 -3.66 -9.73 1.44
CA ALA A 72 -4.26 -8.70 0.59
C ALA A 72 -5.79 -8.60 0.76
N VAL A 73 -6.48 -9.75 0.86
CA VAL A 73 -7.95 -9.79 1.08
C VAL A 73 -8.31 -9.17 2.44
N GLN A 74 -7.56 -9.46 3.50
CA GLN A 74 -7.79 -8.85 4.81
C GLN A 74 -7.60 -7.33 4.76
N VAL A 75 -6.53 -6.86 4.12
CA VAL A 75 -6.31 -5.42 3.89
C VAL A 75 -7.52 -4.78 3.22
N PHE A 76 -8.05 -5.34 2.14
CA PHE A 76 -9.22 -4.77 1.47
C PHE A 76 -10.50 -4.85 2.30
N ARG A 77 -10.65 -5.85 3.17
CA ARG A 77 -11.79 -5.94 4.08
C ARG A 77 -11.76 -4.88 5.17
N GLN A 78 -10.57 -4.52 5.65
CA GLN A 78 -10.41 -3.61 6.80
C GLN A 78 -10.01 -2.18 6.40
N CYS A 79 -9.64 -1.92 5.15
CA CYS A 79 -9.12 -0.61 4.73
C CYS A 79 -10.05 0.58 5.00
N TYR A 80 -11.36 0.36 5.15
CA TYR A 80 -12.30 1.42 5.52
C TYR A 80 -12.00 2.01 6.90
N MET A 81 -11.34 1.26 7.79
CA MET A 81 -10.98 1.72 9.14
C MET A 81 -9.97 2.87 9.12
N LEU A 82 -9.15 3.00 8.06
CA LEU A 82 -8.18 4.10 7.95
C LEU A 82 -8.85 5.47 7.89
N LYS A 83 -10.08 5.57 7.38
CA LYS A 83 -10.85 6.82 7.38
C LYS A 83 -11.15 7.32 8.80
N CYS A 84 -11.20 6.41 9.77
CA CYS A 84 -11.43 6.72 11.17
C CYS A 84 -10.14 6.73 11.99
N SER A 85 -9.01 6.36 11.39
CA SER A 85 -7.71 6.36 12.08
C SER A 85 -7.22 7.81 12.25
N PRO A 86 -6.87 8.23 13.48
CA PRO A 86 -6.27 9.53 13.69
C PRO A 86 -4.86 9.62 13.10
N GLN A 87 -4.17 8.49 12.93
CA GLN A 87 -2.79 8.42 12.42
C GLN A 87 -2.73 8.40 10.90
N PHE A 88 -3.69 7.74 10.24
CA PHE A 88 -3.67 7.52 8.79
C PHE A 88 -4.94 7.99 8.04
N PRO A 89 -5.51 9.18 8.35
CA PRO A 89 -6.80 9.60 7.76
C PRO A 89 -6.72 9.87 6.25
N SER A 90 -5.52 10.19 5.74
CA SER A 90 -5.26 10.48 4.33
C SER A 90 -4.83 9.24 3.53
N VAL A 91 -4.65 8.09 4.19
CA VAL A 91 -4.19 6.86 3.53
C VAL A 91 -5.39 6.13 2.92
N TYR A 92 -5.29 5.82 1.64
CA TYR A 92 -6.28 5.03 0.91
C TYR A 92 -5.64 3.82 0.25
N ILE A 93 -6.33 2.69 0.30
CA ILE A 93 -5.84 1.43 -0.25
C ILE A 93 -6.75 0.98 -1.39
N ARG A 94 -6.14 0.58 -2.51
CA ARG A 94 -6.85 0.00 -3.66
C ARG A 94 -6.16 -1.21 -4.25
N PRO A 95 -6.87 -2.06 -5.00
CA PRO A 95 -6.26 -3.09 -5.81
C PRO A 95 -5.31 -2.50 -6.86
N PHE A 96 -4.27 -3.26 -7.21
CA PHE A 96 -3.45 -2.96 -8.39
C PHE A 96 -4.19 -3.45 -9.64
N TYR A 97 -4.46 -2.55 -10.60
CA TYR A 97 -5.03 -2.89 -11.90
C TYR A 97 -3.93 -2.75 -12.96
N THR A 98 -3.75 -3.77 -13.79
CA THR A 98 -3.13 -3.59 -15.11
C THR A 98 -4.18 -3.02 -16.06
N ASP A 99 -3.75 -2.29 -17.09
CA ASP A 99 -4.60 -1.42 -17.93
C ASP A 99 -5.86 -2.01 -18.60
N PRO A 100 -6.09 -3.34 -18.77
CA PRO A 100 -7.36 -3.78 -19.38
C PRO A 100 -8.61 -3.48 -18.54
N ILE A 101 -8.47 -3.21 -17.23
CA ILE A 101 -9.61 -3.13 -16.27
C ILE A 101 -9.84 -1.70 -15.77
N ARG A 102 -9.31 -0.68 -16.47
CA ARG A 102 -9.71 0.73 -16.26
C ARG A 102 -11.07 1.07 -16.89
N LYS A 103 -11.78 0.09 -17.48
CA LYS A 103 -13.02 0.30 -18.24
C LYS A 103 -14.32 -0.14 -17.55
N GLU A 104 -14.31 -0.49 -16.26
CA GLU A 104 -15.58 -0.74 -15.56
C GLU A 104 -15.71 0.16 -14.33
N PRO A 105 -16.59 1.17 -14.39
CA PRO A 105 -17.08 1.86 -13.20
C PRO A 105 -18.09 0.93 -12.51
N PHE A 106 -17.79 0.54 -11.28
CA PHE A 106 -18.79 0.10 -10.31
C PHE A 106 -18.73 1.06 -9.12
#